data_AF-A0A6N8YDH8-F1
#
_entry.id   AF-A0A6N8YDH8-F1
#
_cell.length_a   1.000
_cell.length_b   1.000
_cell.length_c   1.000
_cell.angle_alpha   90.00
_cell.angle_beta   90.00
_cell.angle_gamma   90.00
#
_symmetry.space_group_name_H-M   'P 1'
#
loop_
_entity.id
_entity.type
_entity.pdbx_description
1 polymer ?
#
loop_
_entity_poly.entity_id
_entity_poly.type
_entity_poly.pdbx_seq_one_letter_code
_entity_poly.pdbx_strand_id
1 'polypeptide(L)'
;MIPIRSTIKTEIVPFVNYALLAVNVLVFAYTLLLTGEALEMFYHTHGIVPSKITTLEAYGFLDRTAKYFSSMFIHENWIHVAGNLIFLYIFGNAIEDLLGHARYLLFYLVCGLLAVFI
;
A
#
# COMPACT_ATOMS: atom_id res chain seq x y z
N MET A 1 16.20 8.42 -14.56
CA MET A 1 16.34 7.03 -15.06
C MET A 1 15.28 6.19 -14.36
N ILE A 2 14.36 5.54 -15.07
CA ILE A 2 13.36 4.68 -14.43
C ILE A 2 14.03 3.34 -14.15
N PRO A 3 14.12 2.88 -12.88
CA PRO A 3 14.65 1.56 -12.60
C PRO A 3 13.65 0.51 -13.11
N ILE A 4 14.10 -0.42 -13.96
CA ILE A 4 13.24 -1.47 -14.55
C ILE A 4 13.53 -2.84 -13.89
N ARG A 5 14.74 -3.04 -13.36
CA ARG A 5 15.14 -4.29 -12.72
C ARG A 5 16.29 -4.07 -11.74
N SER A 6 16.34 -4.87 -10.67
CA SER A 6 17.51 -5.00 -9.80
C SER A 6 18.49 -6.05 -10.33
N THR A 7 19.78 -5.79 -10.27
CA THR A 7 20.85 -6.78 -10.54
C THR A 7 21.16 -7.65 -9.32
N ILE A 8 20.57 -7.35 -8.16
CA ILE A 8 20.70 -8.14 -6.95
C ILE A 8 19.96 -9.46 -7.15
N LYS A 9 20.68 -10.58 -6.99
CA LYS A 9 20.06 -11.91 -6.91
C LYS A 9 19.47 -12.06 -5.52
N THR A 10 18.21 -12.48 -5.45
CA THR A 10 17.57 -12.86 -4.19
C THR A 10 17.91 -14.31 -3.88
N GLU A 11 18.24 -14.61 -2.63
CA GLU A 11 18.49 -15.97 -2.13
C GLU A 11 17.19 -16.67 -1.74
N ILE A 12 16.18 -15.92 -1.29
CA ILE A 12 14.83 -16.43 -0.96
C ILE A 12 13.80 -16.03 -2.02
N VAL A 13 12.68 -16.75 -2.03
CA VAL A 13 11.49 -16.34 -2.81
C VAL A 13 10.75 -15.26 -2.01
N PRO A 14 10.65 -14.00 -2.51
CA PRO A 14 10.07 -12.89 -1.75
C PRO A 14 8.53 -12.92 -1.81
N PHE A 15 7.92 -13.94 -1.20
CA PHE A 15 6.49 -14.17 -1.31
C PHE A 15 5.65 -13.12 -0.59
N VAL A 16 6.18 -12.46 0.45
CA VAL A 16 5.45 -11.38 1.13
C VAL A 16 5.35 -10.18 0.18
N ASN A 17 6.45 -9.81 -0.48
CA ASN A 17 6.44 -8.73 -1.47
C ASN A 17 5.50 -9.05 -2.64
N TYR A 18 5.49 -10.29 -3.11
CA TYR A 18 4.54 -10.73 -4.13
C TYR A 18 3.08 -10.65 -3.66
N ALA A 19 2.80 -11.00 -2.41
CA ALA A 19 1.47 -10.84 -1.83
C ALA A 19 1.07 -9.36 -1.76
N LEU A 20 1.98 -8.47 -1.32
CA LEU A 20 1.72 -7.03 -1.27
C LEU A 20 1.47 -6.44 -2.68
N LEU A 21 2.26 -6.85 -3.68
CA LEU A 21 2.03 -6.48 -5.08
C LEU A 21 0.65 -6.94 -5.55
N ALA A 22 0.31 -8.21 -5.28
CA ALA A 22 -0.98 -8.78 -5.66
C ALA A 22 -2.15 -8.03 -5.01
N VAL A 23 -2.07 -7.70 -3.72
CA VAL A 23 -3.11 -6.92 -3.02
C VAL A 23 -3.28 -5.54 -3.66
N ASN A 24 -2.19 -4.81 -3.94
CA ASN A 24 -2.27 -3.51 -4.62
C ASN A 24 -2.94 -3.61 -6.00
N VAL A 25 -2.58 -4.63 -6.79
CA VAL A 25 -3.19 -4.87 -8.11
C VAL A 25 -4.66 -5.22 -7.97
N LEU A 26 -5.04 -6.09 -7.03
CA LEU A 26 -6.43 -6.52 -6.83
C LEU A 26 -7.32 -5.37 -6.34
N VAL A 27 -6.83 -4.55 -5.39
CA VAL A 27 -7.55 -3.37 -4.91
C VAL A 27 -7.76 -2.38 -6.04
N PHE A 28 -6.72 -2.08 -6.83
CA PHE A 28 -6.85 -1.19 -7.98
C PHE A 28 -7.77 -1.78 -9.07
N ALA A 29 -7.67 -3.07 -9.36
CA ALA A 29 -8.57 -3.73 -10.31
C ALA A 29 -10.03 -3.66 -9.85
N TYR A 30 -10.28 -3.78 -8.54
CA TYR A 30 -11.61 -3.61 -7.96
C TYR A 30 -12.14 -2.17 -8.14
N THR A 31 -11.32 -1.14 -7.96
CA THR A 31 -11.77 0.25 -8.17
C THR A 31 -12.12 0.52 -9.63
N LEU A 32 -11.49 -0.16 -10.60
CA LEU A 32 -11.88 -0.08 -12.02
C LEU A 32 -13.29 -0.62 -12.32
N LEU A 33 -13.84 -1.46 -11.43
CA LEU A 33 -15.21 -1.99 -11.54
C LEU A 33 -16.25 -1.03 -10.91
N LEU A 34 -15.81 -0.02 -10.17
CA LEU A 34 -16.67 0.95 -9.51
C LEU A 34 -16.78 2.24 -10.34
N THR A 35 -17.94 2.88 -10.31
CA THR A 35 -18.19 4.15 -11.00
C THR A 35 -19.10 5.05 -10.17
N GLY A 36 -18.96 6.38 -10.30
CA GLY A 36 -19.82 7.35 -9.64
C GLY A 36 -19.77 7.25 -8.11
N GLU A 37 -20.93 7.30 -7.47
CA GLU A 37 -21.09 7.29 -6.00
C GLU A 37 -20.41 6.10 -5.32
N ALA A 38 -20.43 4.90 -5.93
CA ALA A 38 -19.80 3.72 -5.36
C ALA A 38 -18.27 3.85 -5.26
N LEU A 39 -17.65 4.50 -6.26
CA LEU A 39 -16.21 4.75 -6.26
C LEU A 39 -15.83 5.82 -5.23
N GLU A 40 -16.62 6.90 -5.15
CA GLU A 40 -16.42 7.95 -4.15
C GLU A 40 -16.56 7.41 -2.73
N MET A 41 -17.58 6.56 -2.49
CA MET A 41 -17.80 5.90 -1.21
C MET A 41 -16.65 4.95 -0.86
N PHE A 42 -16.10 4.21 -1.82
CA PHE A 42 -14.94 3.35 -1.60
C PHE A 42 -13.73 4.17 -1.12
N TYR A 43 -13.42 5.28 -1.80
CA TYR A 43 -12.30 6.15 -1.41
C TYR A 43 -12.53 6.84 -0.06
N HIS A 44 -13.76 7.25 0.25
CA HIS A 44 -14.08 7.84 1.55
C HIS A 44 -13.99 6.81 2.69
N THR A 45 -14.44 5.58 2.44
CA THR A 45 -14.48 4.50 3.43
C THR A 45 -13.09 3.94 3.73
N HIS A 46 -12.26 3.72 2.71
CA HIS A 46 -10.98 3.04 2.87
C HIS A 46 -9.77 3.97 2.78
N GLY A 47 -9.93 5.16 2.21
CA GLY A 47 -8.89 6.18 2.11
C GLY A 47 -8.77 7.04 3.37
N ILE A 48 -7.70 7.83 3.39
CA ILE A 48 -7.42 8.79 4.45
C ILE A 48 -7.60 10.21 3.92
N VAL A 49 -8.39 10.99 4.65
CA VAL A 49 -8.44 12.45 4.50
C VAL A 49 -7.72 13.05 5.71
N PRO A 50 -6.55 13.68 5.54
CA PRO A 50 -5.72 14.15 6.66
C PRO A 50 -6.49 15.00 7.68
N SER A 51 -7.36 15.90 7.21
CA SER A 51 -8.17 16.79 8.07
C SER A 51 -9.21 16.04 8.94
N LYS A 52 -9.59 14.82 8.57
CA LYS A 52 -10.58 14.00 9.31
C LYS A 52 -9.92 13.01 10.27
N ILE A 53 -8.60 12.81 10.19
CA ILE A 53 -7.92 11.86 11.07
C ILE A 53 -7.31 12.53 12.29
N THR A 54 -6.92 13.80 12.15
CA THR A 54 -6.37 14.59 13.25
C THR A 54 -7.44 15.06 14.24
N THR A 55 -8.72 15.03 13.84
CA THR A 55 -9.85 15.31 14.73
C THR A 55 -10.27 14.02 15.45
N LEU A 56 -10.18 14.01 16.79
CA LEU A 56 -10.50 12.83 17.60
C LEU A 56 -11.95 12.34 17.44
N GLU A 57 -12.87 13.23 17.06
CA GLU A 57 -14.31 12.95 16.99
C GLU A 57 -14.77 12.31 15.66
N ALA A 58 -13.96 12.33 14.61
CA ALA A 58 -14.42 11.98 13.27
C ALA A 58 -14.60 10.46 13.05
N TYR A 59 -13.78 9.64 13.70
CA TYR A 59 -13.80 8.18 13.55
C TYR A 59 -13.50 7.50 14.90
N GLY A 60 -14.27 6.44 15.20
CA GLY A 60 -13.97 5.54 16.31
C GLY A 60 -12.62 4.84 16.14
N PHE A 61 -12.04 4.32 17.22
CA PHE A 61 -10.70 3.72 17.23
C PHE A 61 -10.52 2.65 16.14
N LEU A 62 -11.45 1.69 16.06
CA LEU A 62 -11.36 0.59 15.08
C LEU A 62 -11.42 1.07 13.63
N ASP A 63 -12.30 2.02 13.33
CA ASP A 63 -12.45 2.57 11.98
C ASP A 63 -11.20 3.36 11.56
N ARG A 64 -10.65 4.16 12.47
CA ARG A 64 -9.39 4.88 12.25
C ARG A 64 -8.23 3.93 11.99
N THR A 65 -8.10 2.87 12.81
CA THR A 65 -7.07 1.84 12.62
C THR A 65 -7.24 1.12 11.29
N ALA A 66 -8.46 0.74 10.92
CA ALA A 66 -8.72 0.10 9.63
C ALA A 66 -8.29 1.00 8.46
N LYS A 67 -8.64 2.29 8.52
CA LYS A 67 -8.24 3.29 7.51
C LYS A 67 -6.72 3.45 7.38
N TYR A 68 -5.98 3.43 8.49
CA TYR A 68 -4.52 3.48 8.47
C TYR A 68 -3.86 2.36 7.67
N PHE A 69 -4.43 1.16 7.73
CA PHE A 69 -3.91 0.02 6.98
C PHE A 69 -4.50 -0.04 5.56
N SER A 70 -5.80 0.20 5.39
CA SER A 70 -6.43 0.11 4.06
C SER A 70 -5.92 1.16 3.10
N SER A 71 -5.59 2.37 3.57
CA SER A 71 -5.08 3.44 2.72
C SER A 71 -3.73 3.13 2.11
N MET A 72 -2.95 2.22 2.70
CA MET A 72 -1.65 1.79 2.16
C MET A 72 -1.76 1.11 0.79
N PHE A 73 -2.96 0.67 0.39
CA PHE A 73 -3.19 -0.11 -0.83
C PHE A 73 -4.05 0.62 -1.88
N ILE A 74 -4.53 1.83 -1.57
CA ILE A 74 -5.46 2.56 -2.44
C ILE A 74 -4.71 3.49 -3.37
N HIS A 75 -5.09 3.44 -4.65
CA HIS A 75 -4.49 4.25 -5.70
C HIS A 75 -5.59 4.83 -6.59
N GLU A 76 -5.53 6.14 -6.84
CA GLU A 76 -6.55 6.85 -7.63
C GLU A 76 -6.34 6.71 -9.14
N ASN A 77 -5.08 6.56 -9.59
CA ASN A 77 -4.75 6.57 -11.00
C ASN A 77 -3.63 5.59 -11.37
N TRP A 78 -3.54 5.28 -12.66
CA TRP A 78 -2.59 4.35 -13.25
C TRP A 78 -1.13 4.70 -12.99
N ILE A 79 -0.77 5.98 -13.05
CA ILE A 79 0.61 6.42 -12.86
C ILE A 79 1.04 6.18 -11.41
N HIS A 80 0.15 6.48 -10.45
CA HIS A 80 0.42 6.31 -9.04
C HIS A 80 0.59 4.82 -8.67
N VAL A 81 -0.31 3.94 -9.13
CA VAL A 81 -0.18 2.50 -8.86
C VAL A 81 1.02 1.90 -9.59
N ALA A 82 1.26 2.24 -10.86
CA ALA A 82 2.39 1.71 -11.61
C ALA A 82 3.72 2.12 -10.99
N GLY A 83 3.85 3.39 -10.56
CA GLY A 83 5.01 3.88 -9.84
C GLY A 83 5.27 3.05 -8.59
N ASN A 84 4.28 2.95 -7.68
CA ASN A 84 4.42 2.20 -6.44
C ASN A 84 4.76 0.72 -6.68
N LEU A 85 4.11 0.05 -7.64
CA LEU A 85 4.38 -1.35 -7.94
C LEU A 85 5.80 -1.57 -8.48
N ILE A 86 6.34 -0.66 -9.30
CA ILE A 86 7.72 -0.74 -9.80
C ILE A 86 8.71 -0.63 -8.63
N PHE A 87 8.53 0.35 -7.74
CA PHE A 87 9.39 0.50 -6.56
C PHE A 87 9.27 -0.72 -5.63
N LEU A 88 8.06 -1.17 -5.34
CA LEU A 88 7.80 -2.32 -4.48
C LEU A 88 8.41 -3.60 -5.07
N TYR A 89 8.28 -3.83 -6.38
CA TYR A 89 8.89 -4.99 -7.03
C TYR A 89 10.43 -4.94 -7.01
N ILE A 90 11.03 -3.79 -7.33
CA ILE A 90 12.49 -3.68 -7.45
C ILE A 90 13.18 -3.69 -6.09
N PHE A 91 12.69 -2.88 -5.16
CA PHE A 91 13.33 -2.71 -3.84
C PHE A 91 12.77 -3.69 -2.82
N GLY A 92 11.47 -3.98 -2.83
CA GLY A 92 10.84 -4.88 -1.87
C GLY A 92 11.43 -6.29 -1.91
N ASN A 93 11.74 -6.82 -3.10
CA ASN A 93 12.40 -8.12 -3.25
C ASN A 93 13.74 -8.17 -2.50
N ALA A 94 14.58 -7.15 -2.67
CA ALA A 94 15.90 -7.10 -2.04
C ALA A 94 15.82 -6.85 -0.52
N ILE A 95 14.84 -6.05 -0.07
CA ILE A 95 14.64 -5.80 1.36
C ILE A 95 14.08 -7.05 2.05
N GLU A 96 13.16 -7.78 1.41
CA GLU A 96 12.64 -9.04 1.96
C GLU A 96 13.73 -10.10 2.07
N ASP A 97 14.60 -10.20 1.06
CA ASP A 97 15.77 -11.08 1.08
C ASP A 97 16.72 -10.74 2.24
N LEU A 98 16.95 -9.44 2.50
CA LEU A 98 17.82 -8.97 3.57
C LEU A 98 17.23 -9.16 4.98
N LEU A 99 15.93 -8.92 5.15
CA LEU A 99 15.28 -8.91 6.48
C LEU A 99 14.61 -10.25 6.83
N GLY A 100 14.29 -11.06 5.83
CA GLY A 100 13.37 -12.18 5.94
C GLY A 100 11.90 -11.76 6.01
N HIS A 101 11.00 -12.70 5.70
CA HIS A 101 9.56 -12.46 5.49
C HIS A 101 8.87 -11.65 6.60
N ALA A 102 9.00 -12.08 7.87
CA ALA A 102 8.26 -11.49 8.98
C ALA A 102 8.72 -10.06 9.31
N ARG A 103 10.05 -9.83 9.28
CA ARG A 103 10.62 -8.49 9.56
C ARG A 103 10.35 -7.55 8.40
N TYR A 104 10.36 -8.05 7.17
CA TYR A 104 9.96 -7.26 6.01
C TYR A 104 8.49 -6.82 6.08
N LEU A 105 7.57 -7.73 6.43
CA LEU A 105 6.16 -7.36 6.61
C LEU A 105 5.99 -6.30 7.69
N LEU A 106 6.64 -6.47 8.85
CA LEU A 106 6.60 -5.49 9.92
C LEU A 106 7.18 -4.14 9.46
N PHE A 107 8.32 -4.16 8.77
CA PHE A 107 8.95 -2.96 8.20
C PHE A 107 7.99 -2.23 7.26
N TYR A 108 7.35 -2.95 6.33
CA TYR A 108 6.36 -2.39 5.41
C TYR A 108 5.19 -1.71 6.16
N LEU A 109 4.62 -2.40 7.15
CA LEU A 109 3.51 -1.88 7.96
C LEU A 109 3.90 -0.64 8.76
N VAL A 110 5.07 -0.64 9.40
CA VAL A 110 5.55 0.52 10.16
C VAL A 110 5.80 1.72 9.25
N CYS A 111 6.47 1.52 8.10
CA CYS A 111 6.70 2.59 7.14
C CYS A 111 5.40 3.18 6.60
N GLY A 112 4.43 2.33 6.25
CA GLY A 112 3.12 2.79 5.78
C GLY A 112 2.35 3.59 6.83
N LEU A 113 2.38 3.14 8.09
CA LEU A 113 1.79 3.87 9.20
C LEU A 113 2.44 5.24 9.40
N LEU A 114 3.77 5.32 9.36
CA LEU A 114 4.50 6.58 9.50
C LEU A 114 4.20 7.56 8.36
N ALA A 115 4.04 7.07 7.14
CA ALA A 115 3.72 7.89 5.97
C ALA A 115 2.37 8.62 6.10
N VAL A 116 1.44 8.14 6.92
CA VAL A 116 0.17 8.84 7.19
C VAL A 116 0.37 10.17 7.94
N PHE A 117 1.50 10.32 8.66
CA PHE A 117 1.75 11.46 9.53
C PHE A 117 2.71 12.50 8.94
N ILE A 118 3.13 12.33 7.68
CA ILE A 118 4.06 13.22 6.97
C ILE A 118 3.31 13.88 5.80
#